data_AF-A0A9N7MV25-F1
#
_entry.id   AF-A0A9N7MV25-F1
#
_cell.length_a   1.000
_cell.length_b   1.000
_cell.length_c   1.000
_cell.angle_alpha   90.00
_cell.angle_beta   90.00
_cell.angle_gamma   90.00
#
_symmetry.space_group_name_H-M   'P 1'
#
loop_
_entity.id
_entity.type
_entity.pdbx_description
1 polymer ?
#
loop_
_entity_poly.entity_id
_entity_poly.type
_entity_poly.pdbx_seq_one_letter_code
_entity_poly.pdbx_strand_id
1 'polypeptide(L)'
;ATHCCCAYHLSRNLISNYKVNLEAVKGAFFGAAYAYTLDDFNHHMEIMYKANKGAVTYLTKIGFEKWSRIHCKSNRFLVMTSNVAESINSALKAARDLPITVLLDSVRGMQQKWNLRNRKEAECTFTKLAKLGQKMLEENYQESMRFT
;
A
#
# COMPACT_ATOMS: atom_id res chain seq x y z
N ALA A 1 -10.62 13.07 9.89
CA ALA A 1 -9.75 12.25 9.01
C ALA A 1 -10.63 11.46 8.05
N THR A 2 -10.39 11.51 6.75
CA THR A 2 -11.15 10.75 5.75
C THR A 2 -10.66 9.30 5.73
N HIS A 3 -11.56 8.34 5.90
CA HIS A 3 -11.21 6.92 5.91
C HIS A 3 -10.99 6.41 4.47
N CYS A 4 -9.77 6.00 4.15
CA CYS A 4 -9.40 5.48 2.83
C CYS A 4 -9.36 3.94 2.84
N CYS A 5 -9.75 3.31 1.74
CA CYS A 5 -9.72 1.85 1.58
C CYS A 5 -8.31 1.35 1.21
N CYS A 6 -7.84 0.26 1.83
CA CYS A 6 -6.59 -0.35 1.38
C CYS A 6 -6.73 -0.86 -0.07
N ALA A 7 -5.85 -0.40 -0.97
CA ALA A 7 -5.94 -0.77 -2.39
C ALA A 7 -5.77 -2.28 -2.60
N TYR A 8 -4.89 -2.93 -1.84
CA TYR A 8 -4.72 -4.38 -1.87
C TYR A 8 -5.97 -5.15 -1.45
N HIS A 9 -6.60 -4.78 -0.33
CA HIS A 9 -7.84 -5.44 0.09
C HIS A 9 -8.99 -5.18 -0.88
N LEU A 10 -9.07 -3.97 -1.44
CA LEU A 10 -10.07 -3.62 -2.42
C LEU A 10 -9.90 -4.42 -3.73
N SER A 11 -8.66 -4.65 -4.17
CA SER A 11 -8.38 -5.50 -5.34
C SER A 11 -8.76 -6.96 -5.09
N ARG A 12 -8.52 -7.49 -3.88
CA ARG A 12 -8.99 -8.85 -3.51
C ARG A 12 -10.51 -8.96 -3.55
N ASN A 13 -11.23 -7.95 -3.06
CA ASN A 13 -12.69 -7.91 -3.14
C ASN A 13 -13.18 -7.82 -4.59
N LEU A 14 -12.51 -7.03 -5.44
CA LEU A 14 -12.81 -6.97 -6.86
C LEU A 14 -12.63 -8.33 -7.53
N ILE A 15 -11.49 -8.98 -7.33
CA ILE A 15 -11.17 -10.29 -7.92
C ILE A 15 -12.16 -11.37 -7.46
N SER A 16 -12.54 -11.35 -6.18
CA SER A 16 -13.48 -12.32 -5.62
C SER A 16 -14.89 -12.19 -6.19
N ASN A 17 -15.39 -10.95 -6.30
CA ASN A 17 -16.75 -10.66 -6.75
C ASN A 17 -16.89 -10.58 -8.28
N TYR A 18 -15.82 -10.26 -8.99
CA TYR A 18 -15.82 -10.00 -10.43
C TYR A 18 -14.76 -10.86 -11.15
N LYS A 19 -15.00 -12.17 -11.16
CA LYS A 19 -14.07 -13.24 -11.57
C LYS A 19 -13.67 -13.28 -13.07
N VAL A 20 -14.04 -12.26 -13.84
CA VAL A 20 -13.82 -12.20 -15.30
C VAL A 20 -12.65 -11.27 -15.59
N ASN A 21 -11.75 -11.69 -16.50
CA ASN A 21 -10.58 -10.93 -16.92
C ASN A 21 -9.72 -10.45 -15.74
N LEU A 22 -9.51 -11.32 -14.75
CA LEU A 22 -8.92 -11.00 -13.45
C LEU A 22 -7.61 -10.21 -13.54
N GLU A 23 -6.68 -10.65 -14.39
CA GLU A 23 -5.39 -9.96 -14.54
C GLU A 23 -5.55 -8.57 -15.16
N ALA A 24 -6.42 -8.43 -16.17
CA ALA A 24 -6.70 -7.13 -16.78
C ALA A 24 -7.38 -6.17 -15.78
N VAL A 25 -8.36 -6.66 -15.02
CA VAL A 25 -9.06 -5.87 -13.99
C VAL A 25 -8.09 -5.47 -12.87
N LYS A 26 -7.26 -6.40 -12.40
CA LYS A 26 -6.29 -6.17 -11.32
C LYS A 26 -5.21 -5.17 -11.76
N GLY A 27 -4.63 -5.35 -12.94
CA GLY A 27 -3.63 -4.44 -13.51
C GLY A 27 -4.20 -3.04 -13.71
N ALA A 28 -5.36 -2.93 -14.35
CA ALA A 28 -6.04 -1.66 -14.54
C ALA A 28 -6.45 -1.00 -13.21
N PHE A 29 -6.89 -1.79 -12.22
CA PHE A 29 -7.23 -1.25 -10.90
C PHE A 29 -6.03 -0.63 -10.22
N PHE A 30 -4.88 -1.31 -10.18
CA PHE A 30 -3.70 -0.74 -9.55
C PHE A 30 -3.17 0.45 -10.35
N GLY A 31 -3.20 0.41 -11.68
CA GLY A 31 -2.89 1.57 -12.53
C GLY A 31 -3.72 2.79 -12.15
N ALA A 32 -5.05 2.64 -12.09
CA ALA A 32 -5.95 3.73 -11.68
C ALA A 32 -5.75 4.14 -10.21
N ALA A 33 -5.57 3.20 -9.29
CA ALA A 33 -5.41 3.51 -7.88
C ALA A 33 -4.13 4.32 -7.60
N TYR A 34 -3.05 4.04 -8.34
CA TYR A 34 -1.73 4.65 -8.18
C TYR A 34 -1.47 5.87 -9.08
N ALA A 35 -2.34 6.13 -10.07
CA ALA A 35 -2.18 7.20 -11.04
C ALA A 35 -1.87 8.56 -10.40
N TYR A 36 -0.87 9.25 -10.97
CA TYR A 36 -0.47 10.61 -10.57
C TYR A 36 -1.16 11.69 -11.40
N THR A 37 -1.71 11.33 -12.56
CA THR A 37 -2.42 12.23 -13.45
C THR A 37 -3.86 11.75 -13.66
N LEU A 38 -4.74 12.67 -14.04
CA LEU A 38 -6.11 12.32 -14.39
C LEU A 38 -6.18 11.51 -15.69
N ASP A 39 -5.25 11.76 -16.62
CA ASP A 39 -5.18 11.04 -17.90
C ASP A 39 -4.82 9.57 -17.70
N ASP A 40 -3.78 9.28 -16.89
CA ASP A 40 -3.42 7.90 -16.54
C ASP A 40 -4.57 7.19 -15.81
N PHE A 41 -5.24 7.91 -14.90
CA PHE A 41 -6.40 7.38 -14.20
C PHE A 41 -7.51 6.99 -15.17
N ASN A 42 -7.90 7.89 -16.06
CA ASN A 42 -8.96 7.66 -17.04
C ASN A 42 -8.60 6.52 -18.00
N HIS A 43 -7.36 6.48 -18.48
CA HIS A 43 -6.87 5.41 -19.34
C HIS A 43 -7.06 4.03 -18.68
N HIS A 44 -6.66 3.89 -17.42
CA HIS A 44 -6.84 2.65 -16.68
C HIS A 44 -8.30 2.33 -16.37
N MET A 45 -9.14 3.34 -16.09
CA MET A 45 -10.58 3.16 -15.90
C MET A 45 -11.26 2.64 -17.18
N GLU A 46 -10.85 3.12 -18.36
CA GLU A 46 -11.37 2.61 -19.64
C GLU A 46 -10.99 1.14 -19.89
N ILE A 47 -9.73 0.77 -19.62
CA ILE A 47 -9.28 -0.63 -19.71
C ILE A 47 -10.14 -1.51 -18.79
N MET A 48 -10.33 -1.08 -17.55
CA MET A 48 -11.15 -1.82 -16.59
C MET A 48 -12.62 -1.90 -17.04
N TYR A 49 -13.18 -0.83 -17.59
CA TYR A 49 -14.56 -0.82 -18.08
C TYR A 49 -14.78 -1.81 -19.22
N LYS A 50 -13.82 -1.89 -20.16
CA LYS A 50 -13.84 -2.88 -21.26
C LYS A 50 -13.71 -4.30 -20.72
N ALA A 51 -12.90 -4.51 -19.68
CA ALA A 51 -12.69 -5.82 -19.08
C ALA A 51 -13.89 -6.29 -18.22
N ASN A 52 -14.46 -5.38 -17.41
CA ASN A 52 -15.55 -5.66 -16.48
C ASN A 52 -16.29 -4.38 -16.03
N LYS A 53 -17.45 -4.09 -16.62
CA LYS A 53 -18.29 -2.94 -16.27
C LYS A 53 -18.80 -2.98 -14.82
N GLY A 54 -19.03 -4.17 -14.27
CA GLY A 54 -19.48 -4.38 -12.90
C GLY A 54 -18.45 -3.91 -11.87
N ALA A 55 -17.17 -4.20 -12.13
CA ALA A 55 -16.05 -3.75 -11.30
C ALA A 55 -15.98 -2.21 -11.22
N VAL A 56 -16.12 -1.53 -12.37
CA VAL A 56 -16.14 -0.05 -12.42
C VAL A 56 -17.33 0.49 -11.63
N THR A 57 -18.53 -0.06 -11.83
CA THR A 57 -19.74 0.37 -11.10
C THR A 57 -19.57 0.23 -9.59
N TYR A 58 -18.96 -0.87 -9.14
CA TYR A 58 -18.67 -1.09 -7.72
C TYR A 58 -17.67 -0.07 -7.17
N LEU A 59 -16.60 0.23 -7.90
CA LEU A 59 -15.60 1.22 -7.49
C LEU A 59 -16.16 2.64 -7.43
N THR A 60 -17.04 3.00 -8.37
CA THR A 60 -17.75 4.29 -8.36
C THR A 60 -18.64 4.41 -7.12
N LYS A 61 -19.36 3.33 -6.73
CA LYS A 61 -20.18 3.32 -5.51
C LYS A 61 -19.37 3.52 -4.23
N ILE A 62 -18.13 3.06 -4.19
CA ILE A 62 -17.25 3.29 -3.04
C ILE A 62 -16.85 4.77 -2.94
N GLY A 63 -16.68 5.45 -4.08
CA GLY A 63 -16.16 6.81 -4.19
C GLY A 63 -14.66 6.81 -4.49
N PHE A 64 -14.26 7.50 -5.56
CA PHE A 64 -12.87 7.52 -6.03
C PHE A 64 -11.92 8.14 -5.00
N GLU A 65 -12.38 9.11 -4.22
CA GLU A 65 -11.64 9.73 -3.13
C GLU A 65 -11.21 8.73 -2.05
N LYS A 66 -11.92 7.59 -1.93
CA LYS A 66 -11.59 6.56 -0.94
C LYS A 66 -10.55 5.57 -1.42
N TRP A 67 -10.30 5.42 -2.73
CA TRP A 67 -9.39 4.39 -3.23
C TRP A 67 -8.33 4.86 -4.26
N SER A 68 -8.58 5.94 -4.98
CA SER A 68 -7.64 6.50 -5.95
C SER A 68 -6.75 7.58 -5.33
N ARG A 69 -5.48 7.63 -5.73
CA ARG A 69 -4.52 8.67 -5.30
C ARG A 69 -4.95 10.06 -5.80
N ILE A 70 -5.21 10.20 -7.10
CA ILE A 70 -5.45 11.51 -7.74
C ILE A 70 -6.72 12.19 -7.20
N HIS A 71 -7.70 11.41 -6.74
CA HIS A 71 -8.95 11.93 -6.17
C HIS A 71 -8.93 12.05 -4.64
N CYS A 72 -7.90 11.54 -3.97
CA CYS A 72 -7.81 11.57 -2.51
C CYS A 72 -7.32 12.93 -2.03
N LYS A 73 -8.09 13.58 -1.14
CA LYS A 73 -7.70 14.87 -0.54
C LYS A 73 -6.52 14.77 0.44
N SER A 74 -6.23 13.57 0.94
CA SER A 74 -5.16 13.31 1.91
C SER A 74 -4.01 12.52 1.28
N ASN A 75 -2.81 12.70 1.85
CA ASN A 75 -1.61 12.05 1.34
C ASN A 75 -1.64 10.54 1.59
N ARG A 76 -1.77 9.74 0.52
CA ARG A 76 -2.16 8.32 0.58
C ARG A 76 -1.01 7.33 0.73
N PHE A 77 0.23 7.78 0.94
CA PHE A 77 1.42 6.93 0.87
C PHE A 77 1.34 5.62 1.68
N LEU A 78 0.65 5.63 2.84
CA LEU A 78 0.54 4.47 3.74
C LEU A 78 -0.66 3.56 3.46
N VAL A 79 -1.74 4.05 2.84
CA VAL A 79 -3.01 3.30 2.69
C VAL A 79 -3.05 2.49 1.39
N MET A 80 -2.03 2.58 0.55
CA MET A 80 -2.00 1.84 -0.70
C MET A 80 -1.37 0.45 -0.58
N THR A 81 -0.58 0.20 0.46
CA THR A 81 0.07 -1.09 0.68
C THR A 81 -0.53 -1.77 1.91
N SER A 82 -0.65 -3.10 1.86
CA SER A 82 -1.03 -3.92 3.02
C SER A 82 0.17 -4.28 3.89
N ASN A 83 1.40 -3.96 3.47
CA ASN A 83 2.65 -4.38 4.11
C ASN A 83 2.68 -4.14 5.62
N VAL A 84 2.21 -2.99 6.10
CA VAL A 84 2.20 -2.70 7.56
C VAL A 84 1.22 -3.63 8.28
N ALA A 85 -0.01 -3.75 7.77
CA ALA A 85 -1.02 -4.63 8.36
C ALA A 85 -0.60 -6.11 8.29
N GLU A 86 -0.02 -6.55 7.17
CA GLU A 86 0.50 -7.90 6.98
C GLU A 86 1.71 -8.19 7.87
N SER A 87 2.63 -7.23 8.02
CA SER A 87 3.80 -7.35 8.89
C SER A 87 3.39 -7.50 10.35
N ILE A 88 2.45 -6.66 10.83
CA ILE A 88 1.89 -6.77 12.18
C ILE A 88 1.15 -8.10 12.33
N ASN A 89 0.34 -8.50 11.35
CA ASN A 89 -0.38 -9.77 11.39
C ASN A 89 0.56 -10.97 11.42
N SER A 90 1.67 -10.92 10.70
CA SER A 90 2.69 -11.96 10.65
C SER A 90 3.45 -12.02 11.98
N ALA A 91 3.88 -10.87 12.51
CA ALA A 91 4.60 -10.77 13.78
C ALA A 91 3.76 -11.26 14.97
N LEU A 92 2.43 -11.09 14.90
CA LEU A 92 1.50 -11.52 15.95
C LEU A 92 0.81 -12.85 15.66
N LYS A 93 1.23 -13.59 14.62
CA LYS A 93 0.54 -14.81 14.18
C LYS A 93 0.36 -15.83 15.30
N ALA A 94 1.38 -16.04 16.12
CA ALA A 94 1.33 -16.99 17.24
C ALA A 94 0.55 -16.46 18.46
N ALA A 95 0.42 -15.14 18.60
CA ALA A 95 -0.26 -14.51 19.73
C ALA A 95 -1.74 -14.24 19.49
N ARG A 96 -2.20 -14.25 18.22
CA ARG A 96 -3.58 -13.90 17.86
C ARG A 96 -4.62 -14.86 18.45
N ASP A 97 -4.26 -16.14 18.59
CA ASP A 97 -5.16 -17.18 19.11
C ASP A 97 -5.09 -17.34 20.63
N LEU A 98 -4.29 -16.50 21.31
CA LEU A 98 -4.13 -16.49 22.77
C LEU A 98 -5.15 -15.55 23.42
N PRO A 99 -5.34 -15.62 24.76
CA PRO A 99 -6.17 -14.67 25.48
C PRO A 99 -5.79 -13.22 25.18
N ILE A 100 -6.78 -12.32 25.18
CA ILE A 100 -6.61 -10.92 24.80
C ILE A 100 -5.49 -10.22 25.60
N THR A 101 -5.31 -10.58 26.87
CA THR A 101 -4.25 -10.05 27.73
C THR A 101 -2.86 -10.42 27.21
N VAL A 102 -2.67 -11.67 26.77
CA VAL A 102 -1.40 -12.17 26.21
C VAL A 102 -1.13 -11.54 24.84
N LEU A 103 -2.17 -11.35 24.02
CA LEU A 103 -2.05 -10.63 22.75
C LEU A 103 -1.58 -9.18 22.98
N LEU A 104 -2.20 -8.47 23.93
CA LEU A 104 -1.83 -7.09 24.25
C LEU A 104 -0.40 -6.97 24.76
N ASP A 105 0.04 -7.88 25.62
CA ASP A 105 1.42 -7.92 26.10
C ASP A 105 2.41 -8.22 24.97
N SER A 106 2.03 -9.10 24.04
CA SER A 106 2.82 -9.41 22.84
C SER A 106 2.97 -8.20 21.92
N VAL A 107 1.88 -7.45 21.68
CA VAL A 107 1.88 -6.20 20.90
C VAL A 107 2.80 -5.17 21.57
N ARG A 108 2.67 -4.97 22.88
CA ARG A 108 3.52 -4.04 23.64
C ARG A 108 4.99 -4.42 23.52
N GLY A 109 5.32 -5.69 23.75
CA GLY A 109 6.70 -6.19 23.67
C GLY A 109 7.30 -6.06 22.27
N MET A 110 6.51 -6.33 21.23
CA MET A 110 6.90 -6.13 19.83
C MET A 110 7.23 -4.67 19.56
N GLN A 111 6.34 -3.75 19.93
CA GLN A 111 6.53 -2.31 19.72
C GLN A 111 7.78 -1.80 20.45
N GLN A 112 7.99 -2.20 21.70
CA GLN A 112 9.17 -1.83 22.47
C GLN A 112 10.46 -2.32 21.82
N LYS A 113 10.51 -3.59 21.38
CA LYS A 113 11.68 -4.15 20.70
C LYS A 113 11.99 -3.44 19.37
N TRP A 114 10.96 -3.15 18.57
CA TRP A 114 11.12 -2.41 17.31
C TRP A 114 11.61 -0.99 17.54
N ASN A 115 11.02 -0.25 18.49
CA ASN A 115 11.47 1.10 18.83
C ASN A 115 12.91 1.12 19.31
N LEU A 116 13.30 0.16 20.17
CA LEU A 116 14.68 0.05 20.64
C LEU A 116 15.66 -0.21 19.50
N ARG A 117 15.32 -1.14 18.59
CA ARG A 117 16.14 -1.46 17.42
C ARG A 117 16.29 -0.23 16.52
N ASN A 118 15.17 0.41 16.16
CA ASN A 118 15.18 1.57 15.28
C ASN A 118 15.99 2.73 15.88
N ARG A 119 15.90 2.94 17.20
CA ARG A 119 16.71 3.96 17.88
C ARG A 119 18.21 3.64 17.78
N LYS A 120 18.61 2.40 18.07
CA LYS A 120 20.02 1.98 17.95
C LYS A 120 20.53 2.12 16.51
N GLU A 121 19.72 1.74 15.52
CA GLU A 121 20.09 1.92 14.11
C GLU A 121 20.24 3.39 13.73
N ALA A 122 19.35 4.26 14.22
CA ALA A 122 19.43 5.70 14.00
C ALA A 122 20.67 6.32 14.66
N GLU A 123 21.02 5.91 15.88
CA GLU A 123 22.25 6.32 16.56
C GLU A 123 23.52 5.92 15.77
N CYS A 124 23.47 4.80 15.05
CA CYS A 124 24.54 4.35 14.17
C CYS A 124 24.43 4.86 12.73
N THR A 125 23.49 5.76 12.42
CA THR A 125 23.29 6.33 11.08
C THR A 125 23.83 7.76 11.05
N PHE A 126 24.91 7.96 10.30
CA PHE A 126 25.55 9.28 10.13
C PHE A 126 25.15 9.99 8.83
N THR A 127 24.31 9.35 8.01
CA THR A 127 23.78 9.89 6.76
C THR A 127 22.48 10.65 7.01
N LYS A 128 22.14 11.59 6.13
CA LYS A 128 20.88 12.35 6.21
C LYS A 128 19.63 11.47 6.08
N LEU A 129 19.74 10.38 5.32
CA LEU A 129 18.67 9.39 5.14
C LEU A 129 18.99 8.11 5.91
N ALA A 130 17.95 7.34 6.26
CA ALA A 130 18.12 5.97 6.74
C ALA A 130 18.85 5.12 5.69
N LYS A 131 19.57 4.09 6.15
CA LYS A 131 20.46 3.27 5.31
C LYS A 131 19.85 2.82 3.97
N LEU A 132 18.60 2.36 3.97
CA LEU A 132 17.91 1.94 2.74
C LEU A 132 17.65 3.13 1.80
N GLY A 133 17.14 4.24 2.34
CA GLY A 133 16.88 5.45 1.55
C GLY A 133 18.15 6.05 0.97
N GLN A 134 19.25 6.05 1.74
CA GLN A 134 20.55 6.49 1.24
C GLN A 134 21.05 5.59 0.11
N LYS A 135 20.90 4.27 0.26
CA LYS A 135 21.29 3.30 -0.78
C LYS A 135 20.48 3.52 -2.07
N MET A 136 19.17 3.66 -1.97
CA MET A 136 18.30 3.92 -3.13
C MET A 136 18.66 5.23 -3.84
N LEU A 137 18.97 6.29 -3.07
CA LEU A 137 19.39 7.56 -3.63
C LEU A 137 20.69 7.42 -4.43
N GLU A 138 21.67 6.71 -3.87
CA GLU A 138 22.95 6.46 -4.54
C GLU A 138 22.76 5.63 -5.81
N GLU A 139 21.98 4.54 -5.73
CA GLU A 139 21.69 3.68 -6.90
C GLU A 139 21.02 4.47 -8.02
N ASN A 140 20.01 5.28 -7.71
CA ASN A 140 19.31 6.12 -8.69
C ASN A 140 20.24 7.18 -9.30
N TYR A 141 21.12 7.78 -8.49
CA TYR A 141 22.10 8.75 -8.97
C TYR A 141 23.08 8.12 -9.96
N GLN A 142 23.63 6.95 -9.61
CA GLN A 142 24.53 6.20 -10.48
C GLN A 142 23.85 5.76 -11.78
N GLU A 143 22.57 5.39 -11.72
CA GLU A 143 21.79 5.03 -12.91
C GLU A 143 21.55 6.25 -13.81
N SER A 144 21.20 7.41 -13.25
CA SER A 144 21.03 8.66 -14.02
C SER A 144 22.32 9.06 -14.75
N MET A 145 23.47 8.88 -14.12
CA MET A 145 24.77 9.20 -14.72
C MET A 145 25.12 8.31 -15.91
N ARG A 146 24.49 7.14 -16.08
CA ARG A 146 24.70 6.27 -17.26
C ARG A 146 23.93 6.73 -18.51
N PHE A 147 22.95 7.61 -18.31
CA PHE A 147 22.15 8.20 -19.39
C PHE A 147 22.63 9.60 -19.78
N THR A 148 23.71 10.09 -19.16
CA THR A 148 24.37 11.37 -19.46
C THR A 148 25.72 11.10 -20.09
#